data_AF-J1IRN9-F1
#
_entry.id   AF-J1IRN9-F1
#
_cell.length_a   1.000
_cell.length_b   1.000
_cell.length_c   1.000
_cell.angle_alpha   90.00
_cell.angle_beta   90.00
_cell.angle_gamma   90.00
#
_symmetry.space_group_name_H-M   'P 1'
#
loop_
_entity.id
_entity.type
_entity.pdbx_description
1 polymer ?
#
loop_
_entity_poly.entity_id
_entity_poly.type
_entity_poly.pdbx_seq_one_letter_code
_entity_poly.pdbx_strand_id
1 'polypeptide(L)' 'MHPRETIRESFVALIKAAKTAAGDNVFNMRDFNLFIEAMPAINISTQSETIKDGYDYGVRQRVLTVDVECYDT' A
#
# COMPACT_ATOMS: atom_id res chain seq x y z
N MET A 1 1.23 -10.10 -12.58
CA MET A 1 1.13 -9.20 -11.43
C MET A 1 2.01 -7.99 -11.69
N HIS A 2 1.48 -6.77 -11.58
CA HIS A 2 2.28 -5.55 -11.77
C HIS A 2 3.15 -5.32 -10.53
N PRO A 3 4.43 -4.88 -10.62
CA PRO A 3 5.29 -4.70 -9.43
C PRO A 3 4.64 -3.92 -8.27
N ARG A 4 3.88 -2.87 -8.58
CA ARG A 4 3.04 -2.10 -7.64
C ARG A 4 2.04 -2.95 -6.84
N GLU A 5 1.36 -3.87 -7.50
CA GLU A 5 0.39 -4.77 -6.86
C GLU A 5 1.11 -5.71 -5.90
N THR A 6 2.21 -6.33 -6.35
CA THR A 6 3.07 -7.18 -5.52
C THR A 6 3.62 -6.47 -4.29
N ILE A 7 4.07 -5.22 -4.44
CA ILE A 7 4.56 -4.42 -3.31
C ILE A 7 3.43 -4.17 -2.31
N ARG A 8 2.27 -3.71 -2.76
CA ARG A 8 1.13 -3.44 -1.87
C ARG A 8 0.64 -4.72 -1.17
N GLU A 9 0.56 -5.84 -1.88
CA GLU A 9 0.23 -7.14 -1.27
C GLU A 9 1.26 -7.58 -0.23
N SER A 10 2.53 -7.29 -0.46
CA SER A 10 3.58 -7.57 0.53
C SER A 10 3.39 -6.74 1.80
N PHE A 11 3.00 -5.46 1.67
CA PHE A 11 2.60 -4.65 2.83
C PHE A 11 1.38 -5.24 3.55
N VAL A 12 0.34 -5.67 2.83
CA VAL A 12 -0.84 -6.31 3.44
C VAL A 12 -0.41 -7.52 4.26
N ALA A 13 0.40 -8.41 3.67
CA ALA A 13 0.87 -9.62 4.34
C ALA A 13 1.69 -9.29 5.60
N LEU A 14 2.60 -8.32 5.52
CA LEU A 14 3.42 -7.89 6.65
C LEU A 14 2.59 -7.28 7.78
N ILE A 15 1.63 -6.41 7.47
CA ILE A 15 0.77 -5.77 8.48
C ILE A 15 -0.14 -6.80 9.14
N LYS A 16 -0.74 -7.73 8.38
CA LYS A 16 -1.53 -8.83 8.94
C LYS A 16 -0.69 -9.73 9.85
N ALA A 17 0.53 -10.07 9.43
CA ALA A 17 1.46 -10.87 10.24
C ALA A 17 1.86 -10.16 11.55
N ALA A 18 1.89 -8.83 11.56
CA ALA A 18 2.16 -8.03 12.75
C ALA A 18 1.01 -8.03 13.78
N LYS A 19 -0.17 -8.59 13.43
CA LYS A 19 -1.34 -8.71 14.31
C LYS A 19 -1.76 -7.37 14.93
N THR A 20 -1.91 -6.36 14.09
CA THR A 20 -2.42 -5.05 14.51
C THR A 20 -3.88 -5.14 15.01
N ALA A 21 -4.38 -4.07 15.63
CA ALA A 21 -5.78 -4.02 16.09
C ALA A 21 -6.79 -4.19 14.94
N ALA A 22 -6.42 -3.81 13.72
CA ALA A 22 -7.23 -4.01 12.52
C ALA A 22 -7.39 -5.49 12.13
N GLY A 23 -6.61 -6.41 12.71
CA GLY A 23 -6.70 -7.83 12.42
C GLY A 23 -6.57 -8.12 10.92
N ASP A 24 -7.61 -8.68 10.33
CA ASP A 24 -7.67 -9.01 8.90
C ASP A 24 -8.17 -7.87 8.00
N ASN A 25 -8.63 -6.75 8.58
CA ASN A 25 -9.17 -5.59 7.87
C ASN A 25 -8.03 -4.71 7.34
N VAL A 26 -7.16 -5.33 6.55
CA VAL A 26 -6.03 -4.70 5.85
C VAL A 26 -6.28 -4.81 4.36
N PHE A 27 -6.51 -3.67 3.72
CA PHE A 27 -6.98 -3.57 2.34
C PHE A 27 -5.90 -3.04 1.40
N ASN A 28 -5.94 -3.48 0.15
CA ASN A 28 -5.11 -2.96 -0.95
C ASN A 28 -6.01 -2.26 -1.97
N MET A 29 -6.59 -1.13 -1.58
CA MET A 29 -7.52 -0.38 -2.43
C MET A 29 -6.91 0.97 -2.80
N ARG A 30 -6.94 1.27 -4.11
CA ARG A 30 -6.53 2.59 -4.61
C ARG A 30 -7.54 3.66 -4.24
N ASP A 31 -8.82 3.36 -4.46
CA ASP A 31 -9.97 4.19 -4.11
C ASP A 31 -10.71 3.49 -2.98
N PHE A 32 -10.20 3.63 -1.76
CA PHE A 32 -10.76 2.96 -0.60
C PHE A 32 -12.10 3.58 -0.22
N ASN A 33 -13.15 2.77 -0.26
CA ASN A 33 -14.43 3.14 0.33
C ASN A 33 -14.37 2.83 1.83
N LEU A 34 -14.71 3.81 2.66
CA LEU A 34 -14.72 3.61 4.10
C LEU A 34 -15.87 2.68 4.50
N PHE A 35 -15.53 1.50 5.03
CA PHE A 35 -16.50 0.56 5.58
C PHE A 35 -16.46 0.62 7.10
N ILE A 36 -17.40 1.34 7.72
CA ILE A 36 -17.43 1.54 9.19
C ILE A 36 -17.51 0.19 9.93
N GLU A 37 -18.23 -0.79 9.37
CA GLU A 37 -18.37 -2.13 9.93
C GLU A 37 -17.05 -2.93 9.97
N ALA A 38 -16.04 -2.51 9.21
CA ALA A 38 -14.73 -3.13 9.15
C ALA A 38 -13.68 -2.40 10.03
N MET A 39 -14.10 -1.47 10.89
CA MET A 39 -13.19 -0.76 11.80
C MET A 39 -12.75 -1.66 12.97
N PRO A 40 -11.51 -1.52 13.47
CA PRO A 40 -10.43 -0.69 12.90
C PRO A 40 -9.92 -1.28 11.57
N ALA A 41 -9.53 -0.39 10.66
CA ALA A 41 -9.13 -0.77 9.29
C ALA A 41 -7.80 -0.11 8.90
N ILE A 42 -7.03 -0.78 8.05
CA ILE A 42 -5.85 -0.22 7.42
C ILE A 42 -5.98 -0.35 5.91
N ASN A 43 -5.83 0.74 5.16
CA ASN A 43 -5.75 0.71 3.70
C ASN A 43 -4.33 0.99 3.22
N ILE A 44 -3.89 0.23 2.22
CA ILE A 44 -2.62 0.43 1.53
C ILE A 44 -2.92 0.81 0.08
N SER A 45 -2.45 2.00 -0.31
CA SER A 45 -2.63 2.52 -1.66
C SER A 45 -1.30 2.99 -2.26
N THR A 46 -1.30 3.23 -3.56
CA THR A 46 -0.16 3.86 -4.27
C THR A 46 -0.69 5.03 -5.07
N GLN A 47 -0.18 6.23 -4.82
CA GLN A 47 -0.66 7.44 -5.51
C GLN A 47 -0.08 7.54 -6.92
N SER A 48 1.25 7.65 -7.01
CA SER A 48 1.97 7.95 -8.24
C SER A 48 3.28 7.18 -8.32
N GLU A 49 3.72 6.95 -9.54
CA GLU A 49 5.04 6.42 -9.85
C GLU A 49 5.81 7.53 -10.57
N THR A 50 6.93 7.96 -10.00
CA THR A 50 7.84 8.87 -10.68
C THR A 50 8.96 8.05 -11.30
N ILE A 51 9.06 8.07 -12.63
CA ILE A 51 10.23 7.55 -13.34
C ILE A 51 11.23 8.71 -13.39
N LYS A 52 12.34 8.58 -12.68
CA LYS A 52 13.43 9.55 -12.79
C LYS A 52 14.32 9.13 -13.96
N ASP A 53 14.31 9.94 -15.01
CA ASP A 53 15.26 9.83 -16.11
C ASP A 53 16.60 10.43 -15.68
N GLY A 54 17.64 9.61 -15.66
CA GLY A 54 19.00 10.03 -15.31
C GLY A 54 19.46 9.55 -13.94
N TYR A 55 19.93 8.30 -13.88
CA TYR A 55 20.91 7.87 -12.90
C TYR A 55 21.87 6.88 -13.59
N ASP A 56 23.12 6.83 -13.12
CA ASP A 56 24.28 6.21 -13.77
C ASP A 56 24.00 4.89 -14.54
N TYR A 57 24.60 4.76 -15.72
CA TYR A 57 24.63 3.54 -16.56
C TYR A 57 23.32 3.12 -17.26
N GLY A 58 22.37 4.05 -17.49
CA GLY A 58 21.18 3.77 -18.32
C GLY A 58 20.04 3.06 -17.60
N VAL A 59 20.11 2.96 -16.27
CA VAL A 59 19.04 2.40 -15.44
C VAL A 59 18.00 3.48 -15.14
N ARG A 60 16.72 3.15 -15.32
CA ARG A 60 15.61 4.03 -14.94
C ARG A 60 15.21 3.76 -13.50
N GLN A 61 15.38 4.75 -12.62
CA GLN A 61 14.89 4.65 -11.25
C GLN A 61 13.37 4.90 -11.24
N ARG A 62 12.62 3.96 -10.67
CA ARG A 62 11.18 4.10 -10.40
C ARG A 62 11.00 4.38 -8.92
N VAL A 63 10.41 5.53 -8.59
CA VAL A 63 10.08 5.91 -7.22
C VAL A 63 8.57 5.76 -7.04
N LEU A 64 8.18 4.94 -6.07
CA LEU A 64 6.79 4.67 -5.73
C LEU A 64 6.49 5.26 -4.35
N THR A 65 5.41 6.04 -4.25
CA THR A 65 4.84 6.43 -2.96
C THR A 65 3.76 5.43 -2.58
N VAL A 66 3.91 4.83 -1.40
CA VAL A 66 2.93 3.92 -0.79
C VAL A 66 2.35 4.63 0.41
N ASP A 67 1.02 4.78 0.45
CA ASP A 67 0.32 5.30 1.60
C ASP A 67 -0.22 4.15 2.43
N VAL A 68 -0.11 4.27 3.74
CA VAL A 68 -0.69 3.36 4.73
C VAL A 68 -1.60 4.19 5.62
N GLU A 69 -2.90 4.05 5.44
CA GLU A 69 -3.92 4.85 6.11
C GLU A 69 -4.59 3.99 7.18
N CYS A 70 -4.60 4.46 8.43
CA CYS A 70 -5.25 3.79 9.54
C CYS A 70 -6.56 4.50 9.89
N TYR A 71 -7.61 3.73 10.07
CA TYR A 71 -8.94 4.21 10.43
C TYR A 71 -9.42 3.51 11.70
N ASP A 72 -10.02 4.29 12.59
CA ASP A 72 -10.59 3.84 13.86
C ASP A 72 -11.77 4.74 14.24
N THR A 73 -12.64 4.27 15.16
CA THR A 73 -13.84 5.01 15.63
C THR A 73 -13.65 5.66 16.99
#